data_AF-A0A7C2UWU4-F1
#
_entry.id   AF-A0A7C2UWU4-F1
#
_cell.length_a   1.000
_cell.length_b   1.000
_cell.length_c   1.000
_cell.angle_alpha   90.00
_cell.angle_beta   90.00
_cell.angle_gamma   90.00
#
_symmetry.space_group_name_H-M   'P 1'
#
loop_
_entity.id
_entity.type
_entity.pdbx_description
1 polymer ?
#
loop_
_entity_poly.entity_id
_entity_poly.type
_entity_poly.pdbx_seq_one_letter_code
_entity_poly.pdbx_strand_id
1 'polypeptide(L)'
;MGGKKAIIIGVGTGMGRSIALSLASRGWSLALLSRDLEKLKRICQEAGEKGIECHAIRADAAEESSLLSSLREAKKKLGRVDALVYNAGGFFSLDPIDNLGVEMLDNAYSLHVRGLFISVKEVLEELKNSRGSVVVIVASPSTIVAGNAAYAATKGAQLWLVKRLAKEMLSFGIRVNSVSPGPTSHDPSSPSDLKVRLGVAEPMPSWDVGEAVSFLLSDSSPRITGENLIMDGGLSIPSD
;
A
#
# COMPACT_ATOMS: atom_id res chain seq x y z
N MET A 1 -4.00 10.30 -17.51
CA MET A 1 -3.50 9.15 -16.71
C MET A 1 -3.44 7.84 -17.47
N GLY A 2 -4.27 7.62 -18.49
CA GLY A 2 -4.28 6.36 -19.23
C GLY A 2 -2.92 5.98 -19.84
N GLY A 3 -2.67 4.69 -19.96
CA GLY A 3 -1.45 4.13 -20.55
C GLY A 3 -0.26 4.01 -19.59
N LYS A 4 -0.39 4.45 -18.33
CA LYS A 4 0.60 4.19 -17.27
C LYS A 4 0.41 2.78 -16.68
N LYS A 5 1.46 2.20 -16.12
CA LYS A 5 1.48 0.82 -15.59
C LYS A 5 1.87 0.78 -14.12
N ALA A 6 1.09 0.08 -13.30
CA ALA A 6 1.32 -0.01 -11.85
C ALA A 6 1.47 -1.46 -11.37
N ILE A 7 2.44 -1.68 -10.48
CA ILE A 7 2.51 -2.88 -9.64
C ILE A 7 1.89 -2.54 -8.30
N ILE A 8 0.92 -3.34 -7.84
CA ILE A 8 0.26 -3.16 -6.55
C ILE A 8 0.47 -4.42 -5.70
N ILE A 9 1.13 -4.28 -4.57
CA ILE A 9 1.45 -5.38 -3.65
C ILE A 9 0.51 -5.32 -2.45
N GLY A 10 0.02 -6.48 -2.01
CA GLY A 10 -0.94 -6.56 -0.91
C GLY A 10 -2.39 -6.36 -1.38
N VAL A 11 -2.72 -6.84 -2.57
CA VAL A 11 -4.08 -6.71 -3.13
C VAL A 11 -4.97 -7.85 -2.65
N GLY A 12 -6.10 -7.52 -2.03
CA GLY A 12 -7.04 -8.52 -1.53
C GLY A 12 -8.44 -7.96 -1.43
N THR A 13 -8.93 -7.78 -0.21
CA THR A 13 -10.17 -7.05 0.07
C THR A 13 -9.88 -5.63 0.54
N GLY A 14 -10.91 -4.78 0.62
CA GLY A 14 -10.77 -3.42 1.13
C GLY A 14 -9.84 -2.53 0.31
N MET A 15 -8.85 -1.91 0.96
CA MET A 15 -7.97 -0.88 0.38
C MET A 15 -7.26 -1.34 -0.90
N GLY A 16 -6.66 -2.53 -0.90
CA GLY A 16 -5.93 -3.04 -2.07
C GLY A 16 -6.82 -3.18 -3.31
N ARG A 17 -8.08 -3.63 -3.13
CA ARG A 17 -9.06 -3.71 -4.21
C ARG A 17 -9.48 -2.32 -4.68
N SER A 18 -9.79 -1.41 -3.76
CA SER A 18 -10.17 -0.03 -4.08
C SER A 18 -9.09 0.71 -4.85
N ILE A 19 -7.81 0.56 -4.45
CA ILE A 19 -6.67 1.12 -5.17
C ILE A 19 -6.60 0.57 -6.60
N ALA A 20 -6.68 -0.75 -6.76
CA ALA A 20 -6.63 -1.39 -8.07
C ALA A 20 -7.75 -0.90 -9.00
N LEU A 21 -8.99 -0.90 -8.53
CA LEU A 21 -10.13 -0.49 -9.35
C LEU A 21 -10.16 1.01 -9.64
N SER A 22 -9.69 1.84 -8.71
CA SER A 22 -9.53 3.29 -8.95
C SER A 22 -8.51 3.54 -10.06
N LEU A 23 -7.34 2.90 -10.00
CA LEU A 23 -6.32 3.03 -11.05
C LEU A 23 -6.79 2.46 -12.40
N ALA A 24 -7.45 1.30 -12.40
CA ALA A 24 -8.05 0.72 -13.61
C ALA A 24 -9.06 1.67 -14.24
N SER A 25 -9.95 2.29 -13.45
CA SER A 25 -10.93 3.26 -13.96
C SER A 25 -10.30 4.50 -14.61
N ARG A 26 -9.03 4.77 -14.30
CA ARG A 26 -8.23 5.88 -14.84
C ARG A 26 -7.32 5.45 -16.00
N GLY A 27 -7.46 4.23 -16.50
CA GLY A 27 -6.77 3.71 -17.68
C GLY A 27 -5.38 3.11 -17.39
N TRP A 28 -5.09 2.72 -16.16
CA TRP A 28 -3.79 2.13 -15.80
C TRP A 28 -3.78 0.62 -16.04
N SER A 29 -2.75 0.08 -16.71
CA SER A 29 -2.49 -1.37 -16.71
C SER A 29 -1.92 -1.81 -15.36
N LEU A 30 -2.32 -2.97 -14.87
CA LEU A 30 -2.04 -3.40 -13.50
C LEU A 30 -1.33 -4.76 -13.43
N ALA A 31 -0.40 -4.90 -12.49
CA ALA A 31 0.00 -6.19 -11.95
C ALA A 31 -0.35 -6.22 -10.45
N LEU A 32 -1.24 -7.13 -10.08
CA LEU A 32 -1.76 -7.25 -8.72
C LEU A 32 -1.06 -8.43 -8.04
N LEU A 33 -0.44 -8.17 -6.89
CA LEU A 33 0.37 -9.14 -6.15
C LEU A 33 -0.20 -9.39 -4.77
N SER A 34 -0.51 -10.65 -4.45
CA SER A 34 -0.85 -11.12 -3.10
C SER A 34 -0.85 -12.64 -2.98
N ARG A 35 -1.09 -13.15 -1.77
CA ARG A 35 -1.13 -14.59 -1.50
C ARG A 35 -2.39 -15.27 -2.08
N ASP A 36 -3.48 -14.51 -2.25
CA ASP A 36 -4.78 -15.02 -2.64
C ASP A 36 -5.04 -14.78 -4.13
N LEU A 37 -4.56 -15.72 -4.96
CA LEU A 37 -4.62 -15.60 -6.42
C LEU A 37 -6.04 -15.50 -6.96
N GLU A 38 -7.02 -16.14 -6.32
CA GLU A 38 -8.41 -16.12 -6.79
C GLU A 38 -9.05 -14.75 -6.60
N LYS A 39 -8.77 -14.06 -5.49
CA LYS A 39 -9.19 -12.65 -5.33
C LYS A 39 -8.57 -11.74 -6.38
N LEU A 40 -7.29 -11.94 -6.69
CA LEU A 40 -6.59 -11.14 -7.72
C LEU A 40 -7.23 -11.33 -9.10
N LYS A 41 -7.54 -12.58 -9.47
CA LYS A 41 -8.19 -12.90 -10.76
C LYS A 41 -9.54 -12.21 -10.90
N ARG A 42 -10.37 -12.19 -9.85
CA ARG A 42 -11.67 -11.49 -9.85
C ARG A 42 -11.49 -9.99 -10.11
N ILE A 43 -10.54 -9.35 -9.42
CA ILE A 43 -10.27 -7.92 -9.62
C ILE A 43 -9.75 -7.66 -11.05
N CYS A 44 -8.90 -8.54 -11.58
CA CYS A 44 -8.45 -8.42 -12.97
C CYS A 44 -9.56 -8.64 -14.00
N GLN A 45 -10.54 -9.50 -13.72
CA GLN A 45 -11.73 -9.64 -14.55
C GLN A 45 -12.53 -8.33 -14.58
N GLU A 46 -12.80 -7.73 -13.41
CA GLU A 46 -13.50 -6.44 -13.31
C GLU A 46 -12.74 -5.30 -14.02
N ALA A 47 -11.41 -5.30 -13.94
CA ALA A 47 -10.58 -4.35 -14.68
C ALA A 47 -10.65 -4.61 -16.20
N GLY A 48 -10.63 -5.89 -16.61
CA GLY A 48 -10.73 -6.32 -18.00
C GLY A 48 -12.05 -5.96 -18.67
N GLU A 49 -13.17 -5.97 -17.93
CA GLU A 49 -14.48 -5.46 -18.39
C GLU A 49 -14.43 -3.99 -18.80
N LYS A 50 -13.44 -3.23 -18.29
CA LYS A 50 -13.17 -1.83 -18.66
C LYS A 50 -12.08 -1.69 -19.74
N GLY A 51 -11.66 -2.79 -20.36
CA GLY A 51 -10.60 -2.83 -21.38
C GLY A 51 -9.19 -2.66 -20.81
N ILE A 52 -9.01 -2.87 -19.50
CA ILE A 52 -7.73 -2.67 -18.82
C ILE A 52 -6.94 -3.97 -18.76
N GLU A 53 -5.68 -3.91 -19.18
CA GLU A 53 -4.71 -4.99 -18.98
C GLU A 53 -4.45 -5.18 -17.47
N CYS A 54 -4.74 -6.37 -16.94
CA CYS A 54 -4.50 -6.70 -15.54
C CYS A 54 -3.93 -8.11 -15.36
N HIS A 55 -2.84 -8.22 -14.61
CA HIS A 55 -2.14 -9.47 -14.33
C HIS A 55 -2.24 -9.85 -12.86
N ALA A 56 -2.84 -11.00 -12.57
CA ALA A 56 -2.87 -11.58 -11.23
C ALA A 56 -1.62 -12.43 -10.98
N ILE A 57 -0.84 -12.10 -9.95
CA ILE A 57 0.43 -12.77 -9.64
C ILE A 57 0.45 -13.15 -8.15
N ARG A 58 0.67 -14.43 -7.85
CA ARG A 58 0.79 -14.87 -6.46
C ARG A 58 2.12 -14.36 -5.89
N ALA A 59 2.08 -13.75 -4.72
CA ALA A 59 3.26 -13.25 -4.00
C ALA A 59 3.02 -13.26 -2.49
N ASP A 60 4.01 -13.71 -1.72
CA ASP A 60 4.10 -13.39 -0.30
C ASP A 60 5.14 -12.28 -0.09
N ALA A 61 4.67 -11.14 0.42
CA ALA A 61 5.51 -9.96 0.60
C ALA A 61 6.44 -10.04 1.82
N ALA A 62 6.26 -11.03 2.71
CA ALA A 62 7.18 -11.30 3.81
C ALA A 62 8.31 -12.27 3.40
N GLU A 63 8.14 -13.01 2.30
CA GLU A 63 9.12 -13.99 1.80
C GLU A 63 9.91 -13.40 0.63
N GLU A 64 11.20 -13.14 0.83
CA GLU A 64 12.07 -12.47 -0.15
C GLU A 64 12.09 -13.18 -1.50
N SER A 65 12.23 -14.51 -1.49
CA SER A 65 12.31 -15.31 -2.72
C SER A 65 11.01 -15.25 -3.53
N SER A 66 9.86 -15.32 -2.84
CA SER A 66 8.54 -15.16 -3.45
C SER A 66 8.38 -13.75 -4.00
N LEU A 67 8.68 -12.73 -3.22
CA LEU A 67 8.50 -11.34 -3.62
C LEU A 67 9.35 -10.97 -4.85
N LEU A 68 10.63 -11.34 -4.87
CA LEU A 68 11.53 -11.07 -5.98
C LEU A 68 11.08 -11.75 -7.28
N SER A 69 10.70 -13.03 -7.21
CA SER A 69 10.22 -13.76 -8.39
C SER A 69 8.92 -13.17 -8.94
N SER A 70 7.95 -12.84 -8.08
CA SER A 70 6.69 -12.22 -8.47
C SER A 70 6.88 -10.81 -9.07
N LEU A 71 7.80 -10.01 -8.53
CA LEU A 71 8.12 -8.69 -9.07
C LEU A 71 8.74 -8.78 -10.47
N ARG A 72 9.66 -9.73 -10.68
CA ARG A 72 10.24 -9.97 -12.02
C ARG A 72 9.19 -10.40 -13.02
N GLU A 73 8.26 -11.27 -12.61
CA GLU A 73 7.12 -11.65 -13.44
C GLU A 73 6.25 -10.43 -13.78
N ALA A 74 5.93 -9.59 -12.79
CA ALA A 74 5.12 -8.39 -12.96
C ALA A 74 5.75 -7.41 -13.98
N LYS A 75 7.05 -7.15 -13.83
CA LYS A 75 7.82 -6.32 -14.76
C LYS A 75 7.79 -6.87 -16.18
N LYS A 76 8.01 -8.18 -16.33
CA LYS A 76 7.97 -8.84 -17.64
C LYS A 76 6.59 -8.74 -18.30
N LYS A 77 5.52 -8.97 -17.53
CA LYS A 77 4.14 -8.92 -18.03
C LYS A 77 3.71 -7.51 -18.41
N LEU A 78 4.08 -6.49 -17.61
CA LEU A 78 3.75 -5.10 -17.91
C LEU A 78 4.65 -4.49 -19.00
N GLY A 79 5.92 -4.90 -19.10
CA GLY A 79 6.90 -4.34 -20.04
C GLY A 79 7.40 -2.92 -19.69
N ARG A 80 6.72 -2.24 -18.77
CA ARG A 80 7.08 -0.93 -18.20
C ARG A 80 6.45 -0.81 -16.82
N VAL A 81 7.09 -0.07 -15.91
CA VAL A 81 6.52 0.26 -14.60
C VAL A 81 6.62 1.77 -14.38
N ASP A 82 5.46 2.41 -14.21
CA ASP A 82 5.32 3.83 -13.88
C ASP A 82 5.03 4.05 -12.40
N ALA A 83 4.46 3.04 -11.73
CA ALA A 83 4.18 3.11 -10.32
C ALA A 83 4.37 1.80 -9.57
N LEU A 84 4.79 1.94 -8.31
CA LEU A 84 4.72 0.88 -7.31
C LEU A 84 3.80 1.34 -6.18
N VAL A 85 2.81 0.52 -5.85
CA VAL A 85 1.99 0.72 -4.65
C VAL A 85 2.25 -0.42 -3.68
N TYR A 86 2.77 -0.09 -2.51
CA TYR A 86 3.01 -1.04 -1.43
C TYR A 86 1.88 -0.95 -0.40
N ASN A 87 0.91 -1.86 -0.47
CA ASN A 87 -0.26 -1.94 0.43
C ASN A 87 -0.22 -3.17 1.36
N ALA A 88 0.81 -4.02 1.28
CA ALA A 88 0.86 -5.24 2.07
C ALA A 88 0.76 -4.93 3.58
N GLY A 89 -0.17 -5.61 4.25
CA GLY A 89 -0.53 -5.35 5.63
C GLY A 89 -0.87 -6.63 6.40
N GLY A 90 -0.65 -6.61 7.72
CA GLY A 90 -0.81 -7.74 8.62
C GLY A 90 -0.12 -7.49 9.97
N PHE A 91 -0.12 -8.50 10.84
CA PHE A 91 0.61 -8.51 12.12
C PHE A 91 0.22 -7.37 13.08
N PHE A 92 -1.05 -6.97 13.07
CA PHE A 92 -1.62 -6.07 14.07
C PHE A 92 -2.08 -6.89 15.28
N SER A 93 -1.67 -6.50 16.49
CA SER A 93 -2.10 -7.11 17.75
C SER A 93 -2.30 -6.03 18.82
N LEU A 94 -3.29 -6.24 19.69
CA LEU A 94 -3.51 -5.42 20.89
C LEU A 94 -2.96 -6.10 22.16
N ASP A 95 -2.18 -7.16 22.01
CA ASP A 95 -1.57 -7.85 23.15
C ASP A 95 -0.55 -6.94 23.85
N PRO A 96 -0.48 -6.95 25.18
CA PRO A 96 0.52 -6.20 25.94
C PRO A 96 1.92 -6.77 25.70
N ILE A 97 2.94 -5.97 26.01
CA ILE A 97 4.34 -6.27 25.65
C ILE A 97 4.87 -7.57 26.29
N ASP A 98 4.38 -7.92 27.48
CA ASP A 98 4.71 -9.15 28.20
C ASP A 98 4.12 -10.42 27.55
N ASN A 99 3.13 -10.28 26.67
CA ASN A 99 2.53 -11.36 25.90
C ASN A 99 2.90 -11.32 24.40
N LEU A 100 3.65 -10.30 23.96
CA LEU A 100 4.02 -10.14 22.56
C LEU A 100 5.36 -10.83 22.27
N GLY A 101 5.31 -11.98 21.59
CA GLY A 101 6.51 -12.70 21.16
C GLY A 101 7.35 -11.91 20.16
N VAL A 102 8.68 -12.07 20.22
CA VAL A 102 9.63 -11.43 19.29
C VAL A 102 9.35 -11.81 17.83
N GLU A 103 8.86 -13.01 17.58
CA GLU A 103 8.45 -13.48 16.25
C GLU A 103 7.39 -12.57 15.60
N MET A 104 6.51 -11.95 16.39
CA MET A 104 5.54 -10.98 15.86
C MET A 104 6.25 -9.75 15.29
N LEU A 105 7.30 -9.26 15.97
CA LEU A 105 8.12 -8.16 15.49
C LEU A 105 8.87 -8.53 14.22
N ASP A 106 9.50 -9.70 14.20
CA ASP A 106 10.27 -10.17 13.03
C ASP A 106 9.39 -10.34 11.80
N ASN A 107 8.18 -10.90 11.98
CA ASN A 107 7.20 -11.05 10.93
C ASN A 107 6.65 -9.71 10.43
N ALA A 108 6.30 -8.80 11.36
CA ALA A 108 5.87 -7.45 11.02
C ALA A 108 6.97 -6.69 10.26
N TYR A 109 8.22 -6.80 10.68
CA TYR A 109 9.36 -6.17 10.03
C TYR A 109 9.60 -6.74 8.62
N SER A 110 9.55 -8.06 8.50
CA SER A 110 9.71 -8.78 7.22
C SER A 110 8.68 -8.32 6.20
N LEU A 111 7.42 -8.19 6.62
CA LEU A 111 6.35 -7.67 5.77
C LEU A 111 6.52 -6.17 5.52
N HIS A 112 6.38 -5.33 6.55
CA HIS A 112 6.19 -3.88 6.36
C HIS A 112 7.46 -3.15 5.92
N VAL A 113 8.64 -3.57 6.38
CA VAL A 113 9.90 -2.84 6.14
C VAL A 113 10.74 -3.52 5.07
N ARG A 114 11.10 -4.78 5.27
CA ARG A 114 11.96 -5.52 4.33
C ARG A 114 11.26 -5.72 2.98
N GLY A 115 9.99 -6.11 3.00
CA GLY A 115 9.19 -6.25 1.77
C GLY A 115 9.10 -4.95 0.97
N LEU A 116 8.87 -3.81 1.63
CA LEU A 116 8.88 -2.49 0.98
C LEU A 116 10.25 -2.17 0.36
N PHE A 117 11.32 -2.35 1.12
CA PHE A 117 12.68 -2.08 0.66
C PHE A 117 13.04 -2.92 -0.58
N ILE A 118 12.77 -4.23 -0.54
CA ILE A 118 13.00 -5.14 -1.67
C ILE A 118 12.19 -4.70 -2.88
N SER A 119 10.92 -4.37 -2.69
CA SER A 119 10.02 -3.99 -3.77
C SER A 119 10.51 -2.75 -4.51
N VAL A 120 10.89 -1.72 -3.76
CA VAL A 120 11.43 -0.48 -4.33
C VAL A 120 12.74 -0.73 -5.06
N LYS A 121 13.65 -1.51 -4.46
CA LYS A 121 14.95 -1.83 -5.05
C LYS A 121 14.79 -2.61 -6.37
N GLU A 122 13.91 -3.59 -6.42
CA GLU A 122 13.72 -4.47 -7.58
C GLU A 122 13.10 -3.76 -8.78
N VAL A 123 12.29 -2.71 -8.57
CA VAL A 123 11.64 -1.95 -9.66
C VAL A 123 12.30 -0.60 -9.96
N LEU A 124 13.43 -0.30 -9.32
CA LEU A 124 14.07 1.01 -9.37
C LEU A 124 14.45 1.43 -10.79
N GLU A 125 15.00 0.52 -11.58
CA GLU A 125 15.43 0.84 -12.96
C GLU A 125 14.23 1.18 -13.84
N GLU A 126 13.11 0.47 -13.69
CA GLU A 126 11.88 0.79 -14.42
C GLU A 126 11.31 2.14 -13.99
N LEU A 127 11.35 2.48 -12.70
CA LEU A 127 10.93 3.79 -12.19
C LEU A 127 11.84 4.92 -12.67
N LYS A 128 13.16 4.71 -12.79
CA LYS A 128 14.09 5.70 -13.37
C LYS A 128 13.75 5.97 -14.83
N ASN A 129 13.50 4.91 -15.60
CA ASN A 129 13.15 5.02 -17.01
C ASN A 129 11.81 5.74 -17.24
N SER A 130 10.84 5.53 -16.35
CA SER A 130 9.51 6.16 -16.45
C SER A 130 9.40 7.52 -15.77
N ARG A 131 10.37 7.89 -14.90
CA ARG A 131 10.24 8.98 -13.91
C ARG A 131 8.97 8.79 -13.07
N GLY A 132 8.81 7.56 -12.59
CA GLY A 132 7.58 7.05 -11.98
C GLY A 132 7.36 7.52 -10.53
N SER A 133 6.50 6.80 -9.81
CA SER A 133 6.21 7.12 -8.41
C SER A 133 5.97 5.88 -7.54
N VAL A 134 6.30 5.99 -6.26
CA VAL A 134 6.02 4.98 -5.24
C VAL A 134 5.02 5.55 -4.24
N VAL A 135 3.99 4.77 -3.90
CA VAL A 135 3.05 5.09 -2.82
C VAL A 135 3.00 3.94 -1.82
N VAL A 136 3.18 4.25 -0.54
CA VAL A 136 3.16 3.27 0.56
C VAL A 136 1.93 3.47 1.42
N ILE A 137 1.16 2.41 1.65
CA ILE A 137 0.06 2.43 2.60
C ILE A 137 0.62 2.03 3.97
N VAL A 138 0.78 3.04 4.83
CA VAL A 138 1.39 2.85 6.15
C VAL A 138 0.30 2.50 7.17
N ALA A 139 -0.86 3.13 7.10
CA ALA A 139 -1.94 3.05 8.11
C ALA A 139 -1.54 3.58 9.51
N SER A 140 -2.39 4.47 10.02
CA SER A 140 -2.46 5.01 11.40
C SER A 140 -1.16 5.06 12.25
N PRO A 141 -0.15 5.87 11.87
CA PRO A 141 1.02 6.12 12.72
C PRO A 141 0.74 7.03 13.93
N SER A 142 -0.41 7.70 13.93
CA SER A 142 -0.79 8.75 14.89
C SER A 142 -1.63 8.25 16.07
N THR A 143 -2.26 7.07 15.94
CA THR A 143 -3.07 6.49 17.01
C THR A 143 -2.16 5.68 17.94
N ILE A 144 -1.79 6.27 19.08
CA ILE A 144 -1.06 5.58 20.14
C ILE A 144 -2.08 4.77 20.95
N VAL A 145 -2.06 3.45 20.77
CA VAL A 145 -2.88 2.50 21.55
C VAL A 145 -1.99 1.61 22.40
N ALA A 146 -2.51 1.13 23.53
CA ALA A 146 -1.87 0.09 24.33
C ALA A 146 -1.95 -1.25 23.60
N GLY A 147 -0.86 -2.03 23.68
CA GLY A 147 -0.61 -3.13 22.74
C GLY A 147 -0.26 -2.58 21.35
N ASN A 148 0.35 -3.37 20.47
CA ASN A 148 0.75 -2.98 19.09
C ASN A 148 2.14 -2.33 18.91
N ALA A 149 3.04 -2.41 19.89
CA ALA A 149 4.38 -1.80 19.81
C ALA A 149 5.18 -2.26 18.58
N ALA A 150 5.16 -3.56 18.26
CA ALA A 150 5.89 -4.12 17.12
C ALA A 150 5.39 -3.56 15.78
N TYR A 151 4.08 -3.60 15.54
CA TYR A 151 3.47 -3.03 14.34
C TYR A 151 3.74 -1.52 14.25
N ALA A 152 3.53 -0.77 15.33
CA ALA A 152 3.74 0.67 15.36
C ALA A 152 5.20 1.04 15.02
N ALA A 153 6.18 0.31 15.56
CA ALA A 153 7.58 0.49 15.22
C ALA A 153 7.83 0.31 13.70
N THR A 154 7.22 -0.71 13.08
CA THR A 154 7.36 -0.92 11.64
C THR A 154 6.69 0.17 10.80
N LYS A 155 5.56 0.74 11.25
CA LYS A 155 4.90 1.87 10.58
C LYS A 155 5.71 3.15 10.66
N GLY A 156 6.33 3.43 11.82
CA GLY A 156 7.31 4.49 11.97
C GLY A 156 8.51 4.30 11.04
N ALA A 157 9.02 3.07 10.91
CA ALA A 157 10.11 2.74 9.99
C ALA A 157 9.71 2.95 8.52
N GLN A 158 8.49 2.59 8.11
CA GLN A 158 8.00 2.85 6.75
C GLN A 158 7.95 4.35 6.43
N LEU A 159 7.46 5.19 7.35
CA LEU A 159 7.43 6.66 7.15
C LEU A 159 8.84 7.24 6.96
N TRP A 160 9.79 6.79 7.78
CA TRP A 160 11.18 7.21 7.64
C TRP A 160 11.80 6.73 6.33
N LEU A 161 11.52 5.49 5.93
CA LEU A 161 11.99 4.95 4.66
C LEU A 161 11.44 5.76 3.48
N VAL A 162 10.15 6.11 3.49
CA VAL A 162 9.53 6.98 2.48
C VAL A 162 10.27 8.31 2.35
N LYS A 163 10.55 8.99 3.47
CA LYS A 163 11.30 10.26 3.46
C LYS A 163 12.70 10.12 2.88
N ARG A 164 13.42 9.06 3.24
CA ARG A 164 14.79 8.82 2.75
C ARG A 164 14.81 8.47 1.27
N LEU A 165 13.92 7.58 0.81
CA LEU A 165 13.79 7.22 -0.59
C LEU A 165 13.37 8.43 -1.44
N ALA A 166 12.42 9.26 -0.96
CA ALA A 166 12.03 10.47 -1.66
C ALA A 166 13.21 11.43 -1.91
N LYS A 167 14.09 11.59 -0.91
CA LYS A 167 15.28 12.43 -1.03
C LYS A 167 16.31 11.83 -2.00
N GLU A 168 16.54 10.52 -1.92
CA GLU A 168 17.50 9.81 -2.76
C GLU A 168 17.07 9.79 -4.23
N MET A 169 15.78 9.57 -4.49
CA MET A 169 15.26 9.36 -5.84
C MET A 169 14.88 10.65 -6.57
N LEU A 170 15.01 11.80 -5.90
CA LEU A 170 14.67 13.12 -6.47
C LEU A 170 15.44 13.42 -7.76
N SER A 171 16.72 13.02 -7.83
CA SER A 171 17.57 13.22 -9.02
C SER A 171 17.11 12.41 -10.24
N PHE A 172 16.33 11.34 -10.02
CA PHE A 172 15.74 10.53 -11.08
C PHE A 172 14.33 11.02 -11.49
N GLY A 173 13.82 12.06 -10.84
CA GLY A 173 12.46 12.55 -11.05
C GLY A 173 11.38 11.61 -10.49
N ILE A 174 11.74 10.68 -9.60
CA ILE A 174 10.80 9.74 -8.98
C ILE A 174 10.22 10.37 -7.71
N ARG A 175 8.91 10.25 -7.52
CA ARG A 175 8.22 10.72 -6.31
C ARG A 175 7.89 9.55 -5.39
N VAL A 176 8.13 9.69 -4.09
CA VAL A 176 7.83 8.64 -3.09
C VAL A 176 7.00 9.25 -1.98
N ASN A 177 5.78 8.76 -1.77
CA ASN A 177 4.87 9.27 -0.74
C ASN A 177 4.24 8.13 0.06
N SER A 178 3.59 8.49 1.16
CA SER A 178 2.78 7.58 1.97
C SER A 178 1.36 8.07 2.14
N VAL A 179 0.44 7.13 2.34
CA VAL A 179 -0.93 7.38 2.78
C VAL A 179 -1.12 6.66 4.12
N SER A 180 -1.60 7.39 5.10
CA SER A 180 -1.91 6.90 6.44
C SER A 180 -3.40 7.01 6.70
N PRO A 181 -4.19 6.03 6.24
CA PRO A 181 -5.60 6.00 6.56
C PRO A 181 -5.84 5.69 8.04
N GLY A 182 -6.93 6.22 8.58
CA GLY A 182 -7.56 5.76 9.81
C GLY A 182 -8.23 4.38 9.63
N PRO A 183 -9.05 3.92 10.59
CA PRO A 183 -9.78 2.67 10.44
C PRO A 183 -10.62 2.66 9.16
N THR A 184 -10.41 1.67 8.30
CA THR A 184 -11.13 1.56 7.03
C THR A 184 -12.08 0.37 7.03
N SER A 185 -13.29 0.55 6.52
CA SER A 185 -14.24 -0.54 6.30
C SER A 185 -13.93 -1.25 4.99
N HIS A 186 -13.98 -2.58 5.00
CA HIS A 186 -13.81 -3.41 3.81
C HIS A 186 -15.15 -3.67 3.08
N ASP A 187 -16.27 -3.47 3.80
CA ASP A 187 -17.63 -3.60 3.32
C ASP A 187 -18.50 -2.53 4.02
N PRO A 188 -19.07 -1.56 3.29
CA PRO A 188 -19.95 -0.55 3.86
C PRO A 188 -21.28 -1.11 4.39
N SER A 189 -21.63 -2.36 4.06
CA SER A 189 -22.87 -3.02 4.49
C SER A 189 -22.71 -3.92 5.73
N SER A 190 -21.49 -4.13 6.22
CA SER A 190 -21.21 -4.88 7.44
C SER A 190 -20.96 -3.90 8.60
N PRO A 191 -21.68 -4.00 9.74
CA PRO A 191 -21.36 -3.24 10.94
C PRO A 191 -19.92 -3.56 11.35
N SER A 192 -19.01 -2.62 11.16
CA SER A 192 -17.62 -2.89 11.43
C SER A 192 -17.39 -3.13 12.93
N ASP A 193 -16.95 -4.33 13.31
CA ASP A 193 -16.40 -4.62 14.66
C ASP A 193 -15.26 -3.65 15.04
N LEU A 194 -14.66 -2.98 14.04
CA LEU A 194 -13.67 -1.91 14.20
C LEU A 194 -14.20 -0.72 14.99
N LYS A 195 -15.47 -0.34 14.82
CA LYS A 195 -16.10 0.76 15.57
C LYS A 195 -16.07 0.48 17.07
N VAL A 196 -16.44 -0.75 17.44
CA VAL A 196 -16.46 -1.22 18.83
C VAL A 196 -15.05 -1.45 19.38
N ARG A 197 -14.16 -2.05 18.58
CA ARG A 197 -12.79 -2.39 19.02
C ARG A 197 -11.85 -1.20 19.13
N LEU A 198 -12.04 -0.16 18.32
CA LEU A 198 -11.15 1.00 18.24
C LEU A 198 -11.80 2.29 18.78
N GLY A 199 -13.08 2.26 19.16
CA GLY A 199 -13.78 3.42 19.73
C GLY A 199 -13.95 4.59 18.75
N VAL A 200 -13.87 4.34 17.44
CA VAL A 200 -13.99 5.39 16.41
C VAL A 200 -15.45 5.62 16.02
N ALA A 201 -15.81 6.86 15.64
CA ALA A 201 -17.20 7.21 15.33
C ALA A 201 -17.72 6.48 14.07
N GLU A 202 -16.98 6.51 12.96
CA GLU A 202 -17.28 5.74 11.74
C GLU A 202 -15.98 5.42 10.97
N PRO A 203 -15.78 4.18 10.50
CA PRO A 203 -14.64 3.86 9.64
C PRO A 203 -14.75 4.51 8.27
N MET A 204 -13.60 4.87 7.70
CA MET A 204 -13.53 5.46 6.36
C MET A 204 -13.79 4.41 5.27
N PRO A 205 -14.45 4.78 4.16
CA PRO A 205 -14.62 3.90 3.04
C PRO A 205 -13.27 3.63 2.36
N SER A 206 -13.00 2.38 2.00
CA SER A 206 -11.73 2.01 1.33
C SER A 206 -11.54 2.70 -0.03
N TRP A 207 -12.60 3.22 -0.63
CA TRP A 207 -12.55 4.00 -1.87
C TRP A 207 -11.74 5.29 -1.73
N ASP A 208 -11.82 5.97 -0.58
CA ASP A 208 -11.07 7.20 -0.34
C ASP A 208 -9.56 6.97 -0.45
N VAL A 209 -9.09 5.82 0.02
CA VAL A 209 -7.69 5.40 -0.13
C VAL A 209 -7.31 5.22 -1.61
N GLY A 210 -8.22 4.65 -2.41
CA GLY A 210 -8.01 4.51 -3.86
C GLY A 210 -7.88 5.85 -4.57
N GLU A 211 -8.72 6.83 -4.22
CA GLU A 211 -8.65 8.19 -4.77
C GLU A 211 -7.37 8.92 -4.36
N ALA A 212 -6.98 8.82 -3.09
CA ALA A 212 -5.76 9.43 -2.59
C ALA A 212 -4.49 8.86 -3.25
N VAL A 213 -4.41 7.53 -3.42
CA VAL A 213 -3.31 6.90 -4.16
C VAL A 213 -3.32 7.36 -5.62
N SER A 214 -4.50 7.43 -6.24
CA SER A 214 -4.63 7.91 -7.63
C SER A 214 -4.16 9.35 -7.78
N PHE A 215 -4.51 10.24 -6.84
CA PHE A 215 -4.02 11.60 -6.79
C PHE A 215 -2.50 11.65 -6.64
N LEU A 216 -1.92 10.89 -5.70
CA LEU A 216 -0.46 10.88 -5.50
C LEU A 216 0.31 10.29 -6.68
N LEU A 217 -0.31 9.44 -7.50
CA LEU A 217 0.29 8.91 -8.74
C LEU A 217 0.03 9.80 -9.97
N SER A 218 -0.73 10.89 -9.81
CA SER A 218 -1.13 11.80 -10.88
C SER A 218 -0.06 12.79 -11.29
N ASP A 219 -0.31 13.44 -12.42
CA ASP A 219 0.42 14.64 -12.84
C ASP A 219 -0.11 15.91 -12.13
N SER A 220 -1.17 15.79 -11.32
CA SER A 220 -1.71 16.85 -10.45
C SER A 220 -0.95 17.00 -9.13
N SER A 221 -0.05 16.07 -8.81
CA SER A 221 0.81 16.13 -7.62
C SER A 221 2.32 16.18 -7.97
N PRO A 222 2.77 16.98 -8.96
CA PRO A 222 4.12 16.86 -9.51
C PRO A 222 5.22 17.29 -8.53
N ARG A 223 4.87 18.03 -7.48
CA ARG A 223 5.79 18.53 -6.44
C ARG A 223 5.62 17.85 -5.09
N ILE A 224 4.75 16.85 -4.99
CA ILE A 224 4.51 16.11 -3.74
C ILE A 224 5.40 14.88 -3.72
N THR A 225 6.40 14.87 -2.85
CA THR A 225 7.32 13.75 -2.59
C THR A 225 7.84 13.85 -1.15
N GLY A 226 8.03 12.71 -0.48
CA GLY A 226 8.44 12.63 0.92
C GLY A 226 7.32 12.85 1.93
N GLU A 227 6.08 13.02 1.45
CA GLU A 227 4.94 13.37 2.30
C GLU A 227 4.18 12.15 2.81
N ASN A 228 3.51 12.35 3.94
CA ASN A 228 2.53 11.41 4.49
C ASN A 228 1.15 12.07 4.47
N LEU A 229 0.26 11.57 3.62
CA LEU A 229 -1.13 12.00 3.57
C LEU A 229 -1.91 11.27 4.65
N ILE A 230 -2.17 11.96 5.76
CA ILE A 230 -3.01 11.46 6.85
C ILE A 230 -4.48 11.59 6.44
N MET A 231 -5.21 10.46 6.50
CA MET A 231 -6.60 10.37 6.10
C MET A 231 -7.37 9.62 7.18
N ASP A 232 -7.73 10.30 8.26
CA ASP A 232 -8.36 9.65 9.43
C ASP A 232 -9.57 10.43 9.97
N GLY A 233 -10.10 11.36 9.18
CA GLY A 233 -11.24 12.18 9.59
C GLY A 233 -10.94 13.11 10.77
N GLY A 234 -9.67 13.37 11.07
CA GLY A 234 -9.27 14.17 12.24
C GLY A 234 -9.07 13.34 13.51
N LEU A 235 -9.13 12.00 13.44
CA LEU A 235 -8.93 11.11 14.60
C LEU A 235 -7.59 11.36 15.31
N SER A 236 -6.54 11.71 14.57
CA SER A 236 -5.21 12.01 15.12
C SER A 236 -5.04 13.41 15.67
N ILE A 237 -6.02 14.30 15.46
CA ILE A 237 -5.96 15.66 15.98
C ILE A 237 -6.36 15.59 17.46
N PRO A 238 -5.52 16.07 18.39
CA PRO A 238 -5.91 16.15 19.80
C PRO A 238 -7.21 16.94 19.97
N SER A 239 -8.10 16.47 20.83
CA SER A 239 -9.17 17.31 21.37
C SER A 239 -8.56 18.19 22.45
N ASP A 240 -8.81 19.49 22.37
CA ASP A 240 -8.44 20.46 23.41
C ASP A 240 -9.03 20.11 24.78
#